data_AF-A0A969AZ59-F1
#
_entry.id   AF-A0A969AZ59-F1
#
_cell.length_a   1.000
_cell.length_b   1.000
_cell.length_c   1.000
_cell.angle_alpha   90.00
_cell.angle_beta   90.00
_cell.angle_gamma   90.00
#
_symmetry.space_group_name_H-M   'P 1'
#
loop_
_entity.id
_entity.type
_entity.pdbx_description
1 polymer ?
#
loop_
_entity_poly.entity_id
_entity_poly.type
_entity_poly.pdbx_seq_one_letter_code
_entity_poly.pdbx_strand_id
1 'polypeptide(L)' 'MSISNQTYKELAIPCFKESFDCIDEVMQELKIPYYLIGVSAIALELLKEGIKPSRGTKDTDFFGYDFWY' A
#
# COMPACT_ATOMS: atom_id res chain seq x y z
N MET A 1 -0.99 3.92 -26.00
CA MET A 1 0.48 4.03 -25.87
C MET A 1 0.73 4.99 -24.71
N SER A 2 1.27 4.51 -23.58
CA SER A 2 1.46 5.33 -22.38
C SER A 2 2.57 6.37 -22.63
N ILE A 3 2.28 7.63 -22.33
CA ILE A 3 3.14 8.82 -22.56
C ILE A 3 4.04 9.11 -21.35
N SER A 4 4.06 8.22 -20.35
CA SER A 4 4.81 8.47 -19.12
C SER A 4 6.27 8.05 -19.29
N ASN A 5 7.16 9.03 -19.39
CA ASN A 5 8.62 8.87 -19.31
C ASN A 5 9.12 8.59 -17.87
N GLN A 6 8.23 8.30 -16.94
CA GLN A 6 8.57 8.00 -15.56
C GLN A 6 9.09 6.57 -15.44
N THR A 7 10.16 6.39 -14.68
CA THR A 7 10.71 5.07 -14.35
C THR A 7 9.71 4.27 -13.54
N TYR A 8 9.75 2.94 -13.64
CA TYR A 8 8.83 2.05 -12.90
C TYR A 8 8.83 2.30 -11.38
N LYS A 9 9.94 2.78 -10.81
CA LYS A 9 10.06 3.16 -9.39
C LYS A 9 9.29 4.45 -9.06
N GLU A 10 9.19 5.36 -10.01
CA GLU A 10 8.45 6.62 -9.86
C GLU A 10 6.94 6.42 -10.00
N LEU A 11 6.48 5.33 -10.63
CA LEU A 11 5.05 4.97 -10.71
C LEU A 11 4.55 4.19 -9.49
N ALA A 12 5.43 3.53 -8.74
CA ALA A 12 5.06 2.67 -7.61
C ALA A 12 4.75 3.42 -6.30
N ILE A 13 5.10 4.71 -6.23
CA ILE A 13 4.88 5.57 -5.05
C ILE A 13 3.63 6.47 -5.19
N PRO A 14 3.36 7.13 -6.32
CA PRO A 14 2.29 8.13 -6.44
C PRO A 14 0.90 7.55 -6.14
N CYS A 15 0.61 6.36 -6.68
CA CYS A 15 -0.70 5.73 -6.51
C CYS A 15 -0.80 4.87 -5.25
N PHE A 16 0.32 4.58 -4.56
CA PHE A 16 0.31 3.70 -3.39
C PHE A 16 -0.48 4.32 -2.23
N LYS A 17 -0.29 5.62 -1.98
CA LYS A 17 -1.04 6.33 -0.95
C LYS A 17 -2.54 6.32 -1.26
N GLU A 18 -2.92 6.71 -2.48
CA GLU A 18 -4.33 6.77 -2.88
C GLU A 18 -5.00 5.39 -2.80
N SER A 19 -4.32 4.34 -3.25
CA SER A 19 -4.83 2.96 -3.15
C SER A 19 -4.97 2.53 -1.69
N PHE A 20 -4.01 2.88 -0.84
CA PHE A 20 -4.07 2.57 0.59
C PHE A 20 -5.21 3.32 1.28
N ASP A 21 -5.39 4.61 0.99
CA ASP A 21 -6.44 5.45 1.55
C ASP A 21 -7.83 4.89 1.17
N CYS A 22 -8.04 4.48 -0.09
CA CYS A 22 -9.31 3.86 -0.52
C CYS A 22 -9.58 2.53 0.20
N ILE A 23 -8.56 1.70 0.42
CA ILE A 23 -8.72 0.43 1.13
C ILE A 23 -9.03 0.67 2.61
N ASP A 24 -8.33 1.61 3.25
CA ASP A 24 -8.57 1.98 4.65
C ASP A 24 -10.01 2.48 4.85
N GLU A 25 -10.49 3.38 3.98
CA GLU A 25 -11.85 3.91 4.03
C GLU A 25 -12.90 2.79 3.99
N VAL A 26 -12.80 1.87 3.02
CA VAL A 26 -13.75 0.76 2.86
C VAL A 26 -13.70 -0.21 4.03
N MET A 27 -12.49 -0.56 4.52
CA MET A 27 -12.34 -1.48 5.64
C MET A 27 -12.88 -0.89 6.94
N GLN A 28 -12.69 0.41 7.17
CA GLN A 28 -13.24 1.13 8.32
C GLN A 28 -14.78 1.21 8.25
N GLU A 29 -15.35 1.52 7.08
CA GLU A 29 -16.81 1.56 6.87
C GLU A 29 -17.46 0.21 7.20
N LEU A 30 -16.85 -0.87 6.71
CA LEU A 30 -17.32 -2.24 6.94
C LEU A 30 -16.95 -2.77 8.33
N LYS A 31 -16.17 -2.03 9.13
CA LYS A 31 -15.64 -2.43 10.43
C LYS A 31 -14.86 -3.75 10.38
N ILE A 32 -14.16 -3.99 9.27
CA ILE A 32 -13.35 -5.19 9.07
C ILE A 32 -11.92 -4.89 9.56
N PRO A 33 -11.45 -5.57 10.61
CA PRO A 33 -10.05 -5.48 11.01
C PRO A 33 -9.12 -5.99 9.90
N TYR A 34 -8.04 -5.25 9.65
CA TYR A 34 -7.07 -5.64 8.64
C TYR A 34 -5.65 -5.20 9.02
N TYR A 35 -4.66 -5.88 8.44
CA TYR A 35 -3.24 -5.52 8.55
C TYR A 35 -2.61 -5.37 7.17
N LEU A 36 -1.81 -4.33 6.99
CA LEU A 36 -0.88 -4.23 5.87
C LEU A 36 0.26 -5.22 6.09
N ILE A 37 0.54 -6.07 5.11
CA ILE A 37 1.59 -7.07 5.17
C ILE A 37 2.54 -6.97 3.96
N GLY A 38 3.52 -7.86 3.91
CA GLY A 38 4.46 -7.96 2.80
C GLY A 38 5.43 -6.78 2.69
N VAL A 39 5.97 -6.58 1.49
CA VAL A 39 7.01 -5.57 1.22
C VAL A 39 6.50 -4.14 1.48
N SER A 40 5.20 -3.91 1.32
CA SER A 40 4.54 -2.63 1.57
C SER A 40 4.59 -2.23 3.05
N ALA A 41 4.43 -3.18 3.97
CA ALA A 41 4.56 -2.92 5.40
C ALA A 41 5.99 -2.50 5.78
N ILE A 42 6.99 -3.19 5.21
CA ILE A 42 8.42 -2.84 5.40
C ILE A 42 8.73 -1.46 4.82
N ALA A 43 8.20 -1.17 3.62
CA ALA A 43 8.38 0.12 2.96
C ALA A 43 7.81 1.28 3.79
N LEU A 44 6.65 1.07 4.43
CA LEU A 44 6.05 2.07 5.32
C LEU A 44 6.91 2.36 6.55
N GLU A 45 7.51 1.33 7.15
CA GLU A 45 8.38 1.51 8.31
C GLU A 45 9.67 2.26 7.96
N LEU A 46 10.31 1.91 6.84
CA LEU A 46 11.46 2.65 6.32
C LEU A 46 11.13 4.12 6.04
N LEU A 47 9.94 4.39 5.49
CA LEU A 47 9.48 5.76 5.25
C LEU A 47 9.30 6.56 6.54
N LYS A 48 8.84 5.94 7.65
CA LYS A 48 8.76 6.61 8.96
C LYS A 48 10.13 7.00 9.49
N GLU A 49 11.16 6.24 9.16
CA GLU A 49 12.57 6.55 9.47
C GLU A 49 13.20 7.54 8.47
N GLY A 50 12.43 8.05 7.50
CA GLY A 50 12.91 8.96 6.46
C GLY A 50 13.74 8.27 5.36
N ILE A 51 13.78 6.94 5.35
CA ILE A 51 14.51 6.14 4.37
C ILE A 51 13.60 5.85 3.18
N LYS A 52 14.04 6.22 1.98
CA LYS A 52 13.30 5.93 0.75
C LYS A 52 13.40 4.43 0.41
N PRO A 53 12.31 3.66 0.43
CA PRO A 53 12.35 2.23 0.17
C PRO A 53 12.60 1.95 -1.31
N SER A 54 13.43 0.95 -1.60
CA SER A 54 13.59 0.41 -2.96
C SER A 54 12.45 -0.55 -3.27
N ARG A 55 11.33 -0.05 -3.80
CA ARG A 55 10.19 -0.89 -4.15
C ARG A 55 10.33 -1.48 -5.56
N GLY A 56 10.20 -2.80 -5.67
CA GLY A 56 10.22 -3.56 -6.93
C GLY A 56 8.88 -4.20 -7.30
N THR A 57 7.87 -4.13 -6.42
CA THR A 57 6.53 -4.71 -6.63
C THR A 57 5.48 -3.62 -6.85
N LYS A 58 4.46 -3.90 -7.66
CA LYS A 58 3.31 -3.03 -7.94
C LYS A 58 2.11 -3.31 -7.03
N ASP A 59 2.20 -4.39 -6.25
CA ASP A 59 1.04 -4.97 -5.57
C ASP A 59 1.10 -4.61 -4.08
N THR A 60 -0.05 -4.66 -3.41
CA THR A 60 -0.15 -4.40 -1.96
C THR A 60 -0.89 -5.54 -1.29
N ASP A 61 -0.21 -6.19 -0.36
CA ASP A 61 -0.75 -7.34 0.37
C ASP A 61 -1.43 -6.87 1.65
N PHE A 62 -2.67 -7.30 1.84
CA PHE A 62 -3.42 -7.08 3.07
C PHE A 62 -3.95 -8.40 3.59
N PHE A 63 -4.00 -8.54 4.91
CA PHE A 63 -4.67 -9.62 5.59
C PHE A 63 -5.86 -9.06 6.36
N GLY A 64 -7.07 -9.28 5.85
CA GLY A 64 -8.31 -9.01 6.54
C GLY A 64 -8.76 -10.24 7.33
N TYR A 65 -9.34 -10.03 8.51
CA TYR A 65 -9.98 -11.08 9.28
C TYR A 65 -11.28 -10.54 9.82
N ASP A 66 -12.31 -11.39 9.76
CA ASP A 66 -13.65 -11.03 10.22
C ASP A 66 -13.99 -11.95 11.39
N PHE A 67 -14.22 -11.35 12.56
CA PHE A 67 -14.67 -12.11 13.73
C PHE A 67 -16.18 -12.29 13.63
N TRP A 68 -16.61 -13.36 12.98
CA TRP A 68 -17.99 -13.84 13.09
C TRP A 68 -18.18 -14.41 14.51
N TYR A 69 -18.67 -13.58 15.43
CA TYR A 69 -19.19 -14.00 16.73
C TYR A 69 -20.71 -14.21 16.68
#